data_AF-A0A2V7K4F1-F1
#
_entry.id   AF-A0A2V7K4F1-F1
#
_cell.length_a   1.000
_cell.length_b   1.000
_cell.length_c   1.000
_cell.angle_alpha   90.00
_cell.angle_beta   90.00
_cell.angle_gamma   90.00
#
_symmetry.space_group_name_H-M   'P 1'
#
loop_
_entity.id
_entity.type
_entity.pdbx_description
1 polymer ?
#
loop_
_entity_poly.entity_id
_entity_poly.type
_entity_poly.pdbx_seq_one_letter_code
_entity_poly.pdbx_strand_id
1 'polypeptide(L)'
;MSDRRCPKCGTVYAGAARFCPRDGNLLVEVQPKPATPPSLAGSGTAVRTPPQPSRGLDRAASLSGELLDARYQVLKKLGEGGMSYVYLAKEVATTEEVAIKVLSPKLATDKSSVERLRREAGLAMRLEHPNVCRIMRLGESEDGLIYLVMPFLKGELLSDREVKDGPMDVALGIDILRQVCAGLHHAHELQIVHRDLKPENIMLVGGRDGGGVRAVVMDFGLAKERRAEGQLAKLTATGIILGTPEFMSPEQIRGKQLDARSDIYALGIVAFEMFTGKLPFQGRNAQEMMIARLRGQPLKLRQLRPDASEGVEKALARAMDSSPDARYDTALQFAEALTASNEGGFLSKIKERLK
;
A
#
# COMPACT_ATOMS: atom_id res chain seq x y z
N MET A 1 -6.87 11.46 -38.81
CA MET A 1 -7.14 11.60 -37.36
C MET A 1 -5.98 10.92 -36.65
N SER A 2 -5.30 11.60 -35.71
CA SER A 2 -4.16 11.02 -35.00
C SER A 2 -4.63 9.90 -34.07
N ASP A 3 -4.01 8.73 -34.15
CA ASP A 3 -4.25 7.65 -33.19
C ASP A 3 -3.68 8.05 -31.84
N ARG A 4 -4.48 7.89 -30.78
CA ARG A 4 -4.10 8.26 -29.42
C ARG A 4 -4.10 7.05 -28.51
N ARG A 5 -3.08 6.92 -27.69
CA ARG A 5 -2.88 5.78 -26.78
C ARG A 5 -3.08 6.20 -25.34
N CYS A 6 -3.78 5.39 -24.56
CA CYS A 6 -3.80 5.56 -23.11
C CYS A 6 -2.44 5.15 -22.51
N PRO A 7 -1.77 6.01 -21.71
CA PRO A 7 -0.48 5.67 -21.12
C PRO A 7 -0.58 4.61 -20.01
N LYS A 8 -1.77 4.41 -19.43
CA LYS A 8 -2.02 3.47 -18.34
C LYS A 8 -2.45 2.09 -18.82
N CYS A 9 -3.51 2.00 -19.63
CA CYS A 9 -4.02 0.71 -20.12
C CYS A 9 -3.49 0.30 -21.50
N GLY A 10 -2.73 1.17 -22.17
CA GLY A 10 -2.08 0.88 -23.45
C GLY A 10 -3.02 0.79 -24.66
N THR A 11 -4.34 0.92 -24.47
CA THR A 11 -5.34 0.83 -25.54
C THR A 11 -5.23 2.05 -26.46
N VAL A 12 -5.30 1.80 -27.78
CA VAL A 12 -5.25 2.84 -28.82
C VAL A 12 -6.68 3.13 -29.26
N TYR A 13 -7.02 4.41 -29.28
CA TYR A 13 -8.33 4.92 -29.70
C TYR A 13 -8.14 5.77 -30.95
N ALA A 14 -8.92 5.47 -31.98
CA ALA A 14 -9.00 6.30 -33.18
C ALA A 14 -10.06 7.40 -32.97
N GLY A 15 -9.70 8.67 -33.22
CA GLY A 15 -10.66 9.80 -33.22
C GLY A 15 -10.41 10.89 -32.18
N ALA A 16 -11.42 11.73 -31.93
CA ALA A 16 -11.31 12.98 -31.16
C ALA A 16 -11.33 12.83 -29.63
N ALA A 17 -11.43 11.59 -29.11
CA ALA A 17 -11.44 11.34 -27.68
C ALA A 17 -10.17 11.90 -27.02
N ARG A 18 -10.34 12.72 -25.98
CA ARG A 18 -9.21 13.29 -25.21
C ARG A 18 -8.87 12.44 -23.98
N PHE A 19 -9.82 11.64 -23.49
CA PHE A 19 -9.68 10.85 -22.27
C PHE A 19 -10.02 9.38 -22.50
N CYS A 20 -9.33 8.48 -21.79
CA CYS A 20 -9.54 7.04 -21.81
C CYS A 20 -10.87 6.69 -21.12
N PRO A 21 -11.82 6.03 -21.80
CA PRO A 21 -13.10 5.64 -21.19
C PRO A 21 -12.97 4.60 -20.06
N ARG A 22 -11.82 3.93 -19.98
CA ARG A 22 -11.58 2.83 -19.03
C ARG A 22 -11.01 3.29 -17.70
N ASP A 23 -10.22 4.36 -17.72
CA ASP A 23 -9.42 4.78 -16.57
C ASP A 23 -9.30 6.30 -16.40
N GLY A 24 -9.94 7.09 -17.26
CA GLY A 24 -10.00 8.56 -17.19
C GLY A 24 -8.73 9.30 -17.59
N ASN A 25 -7.63 8.63 -17.95
CA ASN A 25 -6.37 9.32 -18.29
C ASN A 25 -6.43 10.03 -19.65
N LEU A 26 -5.69 11.13 -19.77
CA LEU A 26 -5.54 11.85 -21.02
C LEU A 26 -4.82 10.96 -22.06
N LEU A 27 -5.41 10.82 -23.26
CA LEU A 27 -4.84 10.05 -24.35
C LEU A 27 -3.69 10.84 -25.00
N VAL A 28 -2.55 10.18 -25.22
CA VAL A 28 -1.35 10.77 -25.85
C VAL A 28 -1.24 10.37 -27.30
N GLU A 29 -0.83 11.29 -28.17
CA GLU A 29 -0.68 11.03 -29.61
C GLU A 29 0.47 10.05 -29.88
N VAL A 30 0.18 9.03 -30.68
CA VAL A 30 1.19 8.07 -31.10
C VAL A 30 2.01 8.71 -32.21
N GLN A 31 3.26 9.06 -31.93
CA GLN A 31 4.17 9.52 -32.99
C GLN A 31 4.51 8.36 -33.94
N PRO A 32 4.40 8.55 -35.27
CA PRO A 32 4.84 7.54 -36.22
C PRO A 32 6.36 7.40 -36.17
N LYS A 33 6.83 6.16 -36.04
CA LYS A 33 8.25 5.80 -36.02
C LYS A 33 8.86 6.04 -37.42
N PRO A 34 10.04 6.69 -37.55
CA PRO A 34 10.69 6.84 -38.85
C PRO A 34 11.16 5.48 -39.39
N ALA A 35 10.95 5.25 -40.68
CA ALA A 35 11.36 4.04 -41.39
C ALA A 35 12.89 3.94 -41.47
N THR A 36 13.42 2.74 -41.23
CA THR A 36 14.85 2.42 -41.31
C THR A 36 15.18 1.93 -42.74
N PRO A 37 16.29 2.37 -43.37
CA PRO A 37 16.66 1.91 -44.70
C PRO A 37 17.24 0.47 -44.68
N PRO A 38 17.22 -0.26 -45.81
CA PRO A 38 17.67 -1.65 -45.88
C PRO A 38 19.20 -1.74 -45.87
N SER A 39 19.76 -2.64 -45.06
CA SER A 39 21.20 -2.95 -45.05
C SER A 39 21.54 -4.10 -45.99
N LEU A 40 22.60 -3.91 -46.78
CA LEU A 40 23.19 -4.85 -47.72
C LEU A 40 23.71 -6.13 -47.05
N ALA A 41 23.62 -7.23 -47.80
CA ALA A 41 24.09 -8.56 -47.45
C ALA A 41 25.62 -8.62 -47.35
N GLY A 42 26.12 -9.31 -46.32
CA GLY A 42 27.52 -9.70 -46.16
C GLY A 42 27.59 -11.04 -45.44
N SER A 43 28.04 -12.06 -46.17
CA SER A 43 28.28 -13.43 -45.69
C SER A 43 29.54 -13.49 -44.82
N GLY A 44 29.40 -13.91 -43.57
CA GLY A 44 30.52 -14.24 -42.69
C GLY A 44 30.05 -15.17 -41.57
N THR A 45 30.67 -16.33 -41.45
CA THR A 45 30.44 -17.34 -40.42
C THR A 45 30.65 -16.76 -39.02
N ALA A 46 29.58 -16.59 -38.25
CA ALA A 46 29.63 -16.12 -36.87
C ALA A 46 29.65 -17.30 -35.88
N VAL A 47 30.64 -17.26 -34.99
CA VAL A 47 30.69 -18.02 -33.74
C VAL A 47 29.36 -17.83 -33.01
N ARG A 48 28.79 -18.91 -32.47
CA ARG A 48 27.54 -18.87 -31.68
C ARG A 48 27.77 -18.05 -30.40
N THR A 49 27.54 -16.74 -30.48
CA THR A 49 27.39 -15.89 -29.31
C THR A 49 26.09 -16.26 -28.61
N PRO A 50 26.09 -16.53 -27.29
CA PRO A 50 24.84 -16.73 -26.56
C PRO A 50 23.93 -15.51 -26.74
N PRO A 51 22.60 -15.68 -26.81
CA PRO A 51 21.69 -14.57 -27.04
C PRO A 51 21.92 -13.50 -25.99
N GLN A 52 22.33 -12.31 -26.43
CA GLN A 52 22.40 -11.16 -25.55
C GLN A 52 20.98 -10.87 -25.03
N PRO A 53 20.81 -10.58 -23.73
CA PRO A 53 19.50 -10.27 -23.18
C PRO A 53 18.93 -9.06 -23.93
N SER A 54 17.75 -9.24 -24.49
CA SER A 54 17.02 -8.18 -25.19
C SER A 54 16.91 -6.96 -24.27
N ARG A 55 17.54 -5.84 -24.67
CA ARG A 55 17.24 -4.52 -24.09
C ARG A 55 15.76 -4.25 -24.28
N GLY A 56 14.96 -4.31 -23.22
CA GLY A 56 13.63 -3.69 -23.25
C GLY A 56 12.52 -4.20 -22.34
N LEU A 57 12.70 -5.23 -21.51
CA LEU A 57 11.65 -5.69 -20.58
C LEU A 57 12.21 -5.70 -19.16
N ASP A 58 11.52 -5.03 -18.23
CA ASP A 58 11.79 -5.11 -16.80
C ASP A 58 11.53 -6.55 -16.36
N ARG A 59 12.58 -7.37 -16.19
CA ARG A 59 12.45 -8.78 -15.80
C ARG A 59 11.61 -8.95 -14.54
N ALA A 60 11.72 -8.02 -13.59
CA ALA A 60 10.94 -8.04 -12.38
C ALA A 60 9.42 -7.99 -12.65
N ALA A 61 9.00 -7.49 -13.82
CA ALA A 61 7.61 -7.43 -14.26
C ALA A 61 7.11 -8.69 -14.98
N SER A 62 8.01 -9.58 -15.43
CA SER A 62 7.70 -10.69 -16.34
C SER A 62 8.00 -12.09 -15.78
N LEU A 63 8.03 -12.26 -14.45
CA LEU A 63 8.41 -13.54 -13.82
C LEU A 63 7.35 -14.66 -13.89
N SER A 64 6.13 -14.41 -14.36
CA SER A 64 5.07 -15.43 -14.37
C SER A 64 5.47 -16.64 -15.22
N GLY A 65 5.40 -17.84 -14.65
CA GLY A 65 5.82 -19.09 -15.30
C GLY A 65 7.31 -19.43 -15.11
N GLU A 66 8.13 -18.52 -14.59
CA GLU A 66 9.55 -18.77 -14.33
C GLU A 66 9.77 -19.51 -13.01
N LEU A 67 10.91 -20.20 -12.92
CA LEU A 67 11.44 -20.75 -11.68
C LEU A 67 12.44 -19.75 -11.07
N LEU A 68 12.06 -19.10 -9.97
CA LEU A 68 12.90 -18.14 -9.28
C LEU A 68 13.82 -18.87 -8.28
N ASP A 69 15.13 -18.65 -8.43
CA ASP A 69 16.19 -19.14 -7.52
C ASP A 69 16.13 -20.66 -7.26
N ALA A 70 15.72 -21.44 -8.28
CA ALA A 70 15.48 -22.88 -8.21
C ALA A 70 14.53 -23.34 -7.07
N ARG A 71 13.83 -22.41 -6.43
CA ARG A 71 13.06 -22.64 -5.20
C ARG A 71 11.58 -22.34 -5.36
N TYR A 72 11.23 -21.36 -6.19
CA TYR A 72 9.85 -20.88 -6.29
C TYR A 72 9.37 -20.94 -7.73
N GLN A 73 8.38 -21.79 -7.98
CA GLN A 73 7.65 -21.78 -9.24
C GLN A 73 6.69 -20.59 -9.21
N VAL A 74 7.00 -19.54 -9.98
CA VAL A 74 6.16 -18.35 -10.06
C VAL A 74 4.94 -18.68 -10.93
N LEU A 75 3.74 -18.49 -10.38
CA LEU A 75 2.49 -18.88 -11.03
C LEU A 75 1.85 -17.72 -11.79
N LYS A 76 1.58 -16.62 -11.08
CA LYS A 76 0.93 -15.44 -11.67
C LYS A 76 1.26 -14.18 -10.91
N LYS A 77 1.19 -13.04 -11.59
CA LYS A 77 1.25 -11.72 -10.95
C LYS A 77 -0.04 -11.45 -10.17
N LEU A 78 0.10 -11.03 -8.92
CA LEU A 78 -0.99 -10.60 -8.04
C LEU A 78 -1.20 -9.09 -8.09
N GLY A 79 -0.11 -8.33 -8.23
CA GLY A 79 -0.19 -6.87 -8.23
C GLY A 79 1.09 -6.18 -8.70
N GLU A 80 0.96 -4.89 -8.94
CA GLU A 80 2.03 -3.97 -9.30
C GLU A 80 1.91 -2.71 -8.47
N GLY A 81 2.97 -2.37 -7.74
CA GLY A 81 3.15 -1.07 -7.11
C GLY A 81 4.19 -0.26 -7.87
N GLY A 82 4.30 1.03 -7.57
CA GLY A 82 5.17 1.95 -8.31
C GLY A 82 6.66 1.56 -8.38
N MET A 83 7.14 0.68 -7.49
CA MET A 83 8.54 0.22 -7.48
C MET A 83 8.69 -1.30 -7.21
N SER A 84 7.62 -2.08 -7.27
CA SER A 84 7.67 -3.51 -6.96
C SER A 84 6.53 -4.28 -7.61
N TYR A 85 6.74 -5.57 -7.82
CA TYR A 85 5.75 -6.49 -8.34
C TYR A 85 5.50 -7.59 -7.31
N VAL A 86 4.24 -8.01 -7.16
CA VAL A 86 3.87 -9.10 -6.25
C VAL A 86 3.37 -10.26 -7.08
N TYR A 87 3.89 -11.46 -6.82
CA TYR A 87 3.54 -12.70 -7.50
C TYR A 87 3.04 -13.74 -6.52
N LEU A 88 2.10 -14.56 -6.98
CA LEU A 88 1.81 -15.86 -6.38
C LEU A 88 2.83 -16.85 -6.90
N ALA A 89 3.45 -17.59 -6.00
CA ALA A 89 4.38 -18.65 -6.32
C ALA A 89 4.12 -19.88 -5.44
N LYS A 90 4.72 -21.00 -5.83
CA LYS A 90 4.72 -22.24 -5.08
C LYS A 90 6.15 -22.60 -4.72
N GLU A 91 6.45 -22.81 -3.45
CA GLU A 91 7.76 -23.32 -3.04
C GLU A 91 7.90 -24.78 -3.51
N VAL A 92 8.96 -25.08 -4.25
CA VAL A 92 9.14 -26.39 -4.91
C VAL A 92 9.29 -27.52 -3.88
N ALA A 93 9.98 -27.25 -2.77
CA ALA A 93 10.28 -28.26 -1.76
C ALA A 93 9.05 -28.65 -0.92
N THR A 94 8.23 -27.67 -0.54
CA THR A 94 7.08 -27.86 0.39
C THR A 94 5.75 -27.92 -0.34
N THR A 95 5.70 -27.48 -1.58
CA THR A 95 4.49 -27.28 -2.37
C THR A 95 3.51 -26.23 -1.80
N GLU A 96 3.95 -25.44 -0.82
CA GLU A 96 3.13 -24.39 -0.22
C GLU A 96 3.03 -23.16 -1.13
N GLU A 97 1.87 -22.50 -1.09
CA GLU A 97 1.63 -21.23 -1.79
C GLU A 97 2.24 -20.06 -0.99
N VAL A 98 3.04 -19.25 -1.67
CA VAL A 98 3.70 -18.06 -1.11
C VAL A 98 3.44 -16.86 -2.00
N ALA A 99 3.47 -15.66 -1.41
CA ALA A 99 3.55 -14.42 -2.17
C ALA A 99 5.00 -13.95 -2.22
N ILE A 100 5.45 -13.54 -3.41
CA ILE A 100 6.81 -13.04 -3.64
C ILE A 100 6.73 -11.59 -4.11
N LYS A 101 7.26 -10.67 -3.32
CA LYS A 101 7.41 -9.27 -3.68
C LYS A 101 8.80 -9.04 -4.24
N VAL A 102 8.88 -8.72 -5.52
CA VAL A 102 10.13 -8.44 -6.24
C VAL A 102 10.28 -6.93 -6.38
N LEU A 103 11.44 -6.42 -5.97
CA LEU A 103 11.73 -5.00 -6.05
C LEU A 103 12.27 -4.66 -7.43
N SER A 104 11.82 -3.52 -7.99
CA SER A 104 12.27 -3.09 -9.31
C SER A 104 13.79 -2.86 -9.33
N PRO A 105 14.51 -3.23 -10.40
CA PRO A 105 15.95 -3.00 -10.54
C PRO A 105 16.37 -1.53 -10.37
N LYS A 106 15.45 -0.58 -10.60
CA LYS A 106 15.68 0.87 -10.35
C LYS A 106 15.97 1.19 -8.87
N LEU A 107 15.58 0.33 -7.94
CA LEU A 107 15.93 0.40 -6.51
C LEU A 107 17.27 -0.30 -6.19
N ALA A 108 17.76 -1.17 -7.07
CA ALA A 108 18.94 -2.01 -6.86
C ALA A 108 20.25 -1.38 -7.37
N THR A 109 20.19 -0.20 -8.00
CA THR A 109 21.37 0.47 -8.59
C THR A 109 22.29 1.14 -7.58
N ASP A 110 21.82 1.40 -6.36
CA ASP A 110 22.63 1.98 -5.28
C ASP A 110 22.88 0.94 -4.19
N LYS A 111 24.16 0.55 -4.03
CA LYS A 111 24.60 -0.45 -3.05
C LYS A 111 24.22 -0.07 -1.61
N SER A 112 24.29 1.21 -1.26
CA SER A 112 23.94 1.69 0.08
C SER A 112 22.45 1.51 0.37
N SER A 113 21.62 1.74 -0.65
CA SER A 113 20.17 1.53 -0.59
C SER A 113 19.78 0.04 -0.49
N VAL A 114 20.56 -0.85 -1.11
CA VAL A 114 20.37 -2.31 -1.01
C VAL A 114 20.71 -2.81 0.39
N GLU A 115 21.85 -2.40 0.96
CA GLU A 115 22.25 -2.79 2.32
C GLU A 115 21.24 -2.32 3.38
N ARG A 116 20.73 -1.09 3.26
CA ARG A 116 19.67 -0.57 4.13
C ARG A 116 18.41 -1.42 4.03
N LEU A 117 17.99 -1.76 2.81
CA LEU A 117 16.85 -2.65 2.59
C LEU A 117 17.06 -4.03 3.23
N ARG A 118 18.25 -4.63 3.11
CA ARG A 118 18.54 -5.91 3.77
C ARG A 118 18.41 -5.80 5.29
N ARG A 119 18.89 -4.69 5.88
CA ARG A 119 18.75 -4.42 7.32
C ARG A 119 17.28 -4.25 7.73
N GLU A 120 16.50 -3.45 6.99
CA GLU A 120 15.07 -3.25 7.26
C GLU A 120 14.27 -4.55 7.12
N ALA A 121 14.53 -5.33 6.07
CA ALA A 121 13.93 -6.64 5.89
C ALA A 121 14.28 -7.58 7.05
N GLY A 122 15.53 -7.59 7.51
CA GLY A 122 15.94 -8.36 8.69
C GLY A 122 15.20 -7.97 9.97
N LEU A 123 14.92 -6.68 10.18
CA LEU A 123 14.08 -6.23 11.29
C LEU A 123 12.63 -6.68 11.13
N ALA A 124 12.06 -6.52 9.94
CA ALA A 124 10.69 -6.93 9.64
C ALA A 124 10.48 -8.46 9.69
N MET A 125 11.53 -9.27 9.46
CA MET A 125 11.50 -10.73 9.66
C MET A 125 11.30 -11.16 11.12
N ARG A 126 11.59 -10.27 12.09
CA ARG A 126 11.33 -10.49 13.53
C ARG A 126 9.87 -10.25 13.92
N LEU A 127 9.05 -9.68 13.02
CA LEU A 127 7.64 -9.46 13.26
C LEU A 127 6.90 -10.80 13.17
N GLU A 128 6.50 -11.31 14.33
CA GLU A 128 5.69 -12.52 14.45
C GLU A 128 4.42 -12.19 15.25
N HIS A 129 3.33 -11.93 14.52
CA HIS A 129 2.04 -11.58 15.11
C HIS A 129 0.91 -11.99 14.15
N PRO A 130 -0.23 -12.51 14.64
CA PRO A 130 -1.34 -12.96 13.78
C PRO A 130 -1.94 -11.87 12.88
N ASN A 131 -1.81 -10.60 13.27
CA ASN A 131 -2.29 -9.43 12.49
C ASN A 131 -1.19 -8.72 11.70
N VAL A 132 -0.02 -9.35 11.53
CA VAL A 132 1.09 -8.84 10.70
C VAL A 132 1.48 -9.89 9.66
N CYS A 133 1.65 -9.47 8.42
CA CYS A 133 2.20 -10.32 7.37
C CYS A 133 3.72 -10.41 7.55
N ARG A 134 4.17 -11.51 8.14
CA ARG A 134 5.59 -11.77 8.37
C ARG A 134 6.35 -11.97 7.06
N ILE A 135 7.57 -11.43 6.99
CA ILE A 135 8.54 -11.79 5.96
C ILE A 135 9.19 -13.12 6.35
N MET A 136 9.01 -14.14 5.52
CA MET A 136 9.60 -15.47 5.73
C MET A 136 11.06 -15.50 5.27
N ARG A 137 11.37 -14.81 4.16
CA ARG A 137 12.69 -14.81 3.55
C ARG A 137 12.96 -13.52 2.78
N LEU A 138 14.20 -13.05 2.85
CA LEU A 138 14.81 -12.15 1.87
C LEU A 138 15.73 -12.97 0.97
N GLY A 139 15.60 -12.82 -0.35
CA GLY A 139 16.45 -13.49 -1.33
C GLY A 139 16.95 -12.52 -2.40
N GLU A 140 17.97 -12.99 -3.12
CA GLU A 140 18.57 -12.31 -4.26
C GLU A 140 18.85 -13.37 -5.33
N SER A 141 18.31 -13.19 -6.53
CA SER A 141 18.58 -14.10 -7.65
C SER A 141 19.98 -13.89 -8.22
N GLU A 142 20.46 -14.84 -9.03
CA GLU A 142 21.80 -14.77 -9.66
C GLU A 142 22.04 -13.49 -10.49
N ASP A 143 20.98 -12.91 -11.05
CA ASP A 143 21.02 -11.66 -11.82
C ASP A 143 20.75 -10.40 -10.96
N GLY A 144 20.67 -10.54 -9.64
CA GLY A 144 20.57 -9.43 -8.69
C GLY A 144 19.15 -8.91 -8.41
N LEU A 145 18.09 -9.68 -8.74
CA LEU A 145 16.73 -9.31 -8.33
C LEU A 145 16.56 -9.59 -6.84
N ILE A 146 16.28 -8.53 -6.07
CA ILE A 146 15.97 -8.65 -4.66
C ILE A 146 14.48 -8.94 -4.51
N TYR A 147 14.17 -9.98 -3.74
CA TYR A 147 12.81 -10.42 -3.52
C TYR A 147 12.55 -10.80 -2.06
N LEU A 148 11.30 -10.67 -1.66
CA LEU A 148 10.80 -10.99 -0.33
C LEU A 148 9.73 -12.07 -0.46
N VAL A 149 9.81 -13.08 0.39
CA VAL A 149 8.84 -14.17 0.45
C VAL A 149 7.99 -13.99 1.69
N MET A 150 6.68 -14.07 1.53
CA MET A 150 5.69 -13.94 2.59
C MET A 150 4.57 -14.97 2.40
N PRO A 151 3.79 -15.29 3.45
CA PRO A 151 2.67 -16.21 3.33
C PRO A 151 1.68 -15.71 2.29
N PHE A 152 1.16 -16.60 1.45
CA PHE A 152 0.04 -16.25 0.60
C PHE A 152 -1.26 -16.19 1.43
N LEU A 153 -1.75 -14.98 1.67
CA LEU A 153 -3.00 -14.76 2.40
C LEU A 153 -4.19 -14.88 1.44
N LYS A 154 -5.04 -15.88 1.68
CA LYS A 154 -6.30 -16.06 0.95
C LYS A 154 -7.38 -15.13 1.51
N GLY A 155 -7.37 -13.89 1.05
CA GLY A 155 -8.28 -12.83 1.52
C GLY A 155 -8.56 -11.80 0.43
N GLU A 156 -9.23 -10.72 0.82
CA GLU A 156 -9.43 -9.52 0.00
C GLU A 156 -8.76 -8.31 0.66
N LEU A 157 -8.30 -7.35 -0.13
CA LEU A 157 -7.77 -6.09 0.41
C LEU A 157 -8.90 -5.27 1.01
N LEU A 158 -8.63 -4.53 2.07
CA LEU A 158 -9.60 -3.61 2.66
C LEU A 158 -10.09 -2.59 1.63
N SER A 159 -9.20 -2.10 0.76
CA SER A 159 -9.56 -1.21 -0.35
C SER A 159 -10.57 -1.82 -1.32
N ASP A 160 -10.38 -3.10 -1.68
CA ASP A 160 -11.26 -3.79 -2.62
C ASP A 160 -12.63 -4.02 -1.98
N ARG A 161 -12.63 -4.36 -0.69
CA ARG A 161 -13.84 -4.52 0.12
C ARG A 161 -14.63 -3.22 0.27
N GLU A 162 -13.96 -2.08 0.42
CA GLU A 162 -14.59 -0.76 0.49
C GLU A 162 -15.21 -0.37 -0.85
N VAL A 163 -14.55 -0.64 -1.97
CA VAL A 163 -15.10 -0.41 -3.32
C VAL A 163 -16.31 -1.30 -3.58
N LYS A 164 -16.24 -2.57 -3.17
CA LYS A 164 -17.24 -3.58 -3.49
C LYS A 164 -18.52 -3.43 -2.68
N ASP A 165 -18.44 -3.29 -1.35
CA ASP A 165 -19.64 -3.23 -0.50
C ASP A 165 -19.83 -1.88 0.22
N GLY A 166 -18.97 -0.90 -0.05
CA GLY A 166 -19.10 0.45 0.51
C GLY A 166 -18.74 0.54 2.01
N PRO A 167 -19.25 1.57 2.70
CA PRO A 167 -18.95 1.82 4.10
C PRO A 167 -19.35 0.64 5.00
N MET A 168 -18.50 0.33 5.97
CA MET A 168 -18.69 -0.77 6.91
C MET A 168 -19.67 -0.42 8.04
N ASP A 169 -20.23 -1.46 8.65
CA ASP A 169 -20.84 -1.36 9.96
C ASP A 169 -19.79 -0.92 11.00
N VAL A 170 -20.19 -0.03 11.91
CA VAL A 170 -19.26 0.58 12.88
C VAL A 170 -18.68 -0.47 13.82
N ALA A 171 -19.50 -1.42 14.30
CA ALA A 171 -19.01 -2.45 15.22
C ALA A 171 -18.03 -3.40 14.53
N LEU A 172 -18.37 -3.86 13.31
CA LEU A 172 -17.48 -4.69 12.51
C LEU A 172 -16.16 -3.98 12.19
N GLY A 173 -16.22 -2.71 11.80
CA GLY A 173 -15.01 -1.94 11.51
C GLY A 173 -14.14 -1.72 12.75
N ILE A 174 -14.73 -1.52 13.94
CA ILE A 174 -13.97 -1.45 15.20
C ILE A 174 -13.26 -2.77 15.50
N ASP A 175 -13.89 -3.93 15.24
CA ASP A 175 -13.24 -5.23 15.41
C ASP A 175 -12.03 -5.42 14.49
N ILE A 176 -12.13 -4.94 13.24
CA ILE A 176 -11.01 -4.92 12.28
C ILE A 176 -9.91 -3.97 12.77
N LEU A 177 -10.27 -2.75 13.18
CA LEU A 177 -9.32 -1.74 13.65
C LEU A 177 -8.56 -2.20 14.90
N ARG A 178 -9.23 -2.89 15.83
CA ARG A 178 -8.59 -3.48 17.01
C ARG A 178 -7.49 -4.46 16.64
N GLN A 179 -7.74 -5.31 15.63
CA GLN A 179 -6.76 -6.25 15.11
C GLN A 179 -5.58 -5.54 14.43
N VAL A 180 -5.85 -4.51 13.62
CA VAL A 180 -4.81 -3.69 13.00
C VAL A 180 -3.96 -2.99 14.07
N CYS A 181 -4.58 -2.41 15.10
CA CYS A 181 -3.88 -1.81 16.23
C CYS A 181 -2.97 -2.80 16.96
N ALA A 182 -3.41 -4.04 17.18
CA ALA A 182 -2.58 -5.07 17.81
C ALA A 182 -1.33 -5.37 16.97
N GLY A 183 -1.49 -5.51 15.64
CA GLY A 183 -0.36 -5.71 14.73
C GLY A 183 0.61 -4.53 14.68
N LEU A 184 0.09 -3.30 14.63
CA LEU A 184 0.92 -2.09 14.66
C LEU A 184 1.66 -1.95 15.99
N HIS A 185 0.98 -2.20 17.11
CA HIS A 185 1.60 -2.10 18.44
C HIS A 185 2.79 -3.05 18.58
N HIS A 186 2.61 -4.31 18.18
CA HIS A 186 3.70 -5.30 18.16
C HIS A 186 4.91 -4.82 17.33
N ALA A 187 4.66 -4.17 16.19
CA ALA A 187 5.73 -3.59 15.39
C ALA A 187 6.41 -2.39 16.08
N HIS A 188 5.62 -1.53 16.72
CA HIS A 188 6.11 -0.36 17.44
C HIS A 188 6.98 -0.73 18.65
N GLU A 189 6.67 -1.82 19.36
CA GLU A 189 7.52 -2.35 20.44
C GLU A 189 8.92 -2.74 19.93
N LEU A 190 9.01 -3.21 18.69
CA LEU A 190 10.26 -3.50 18.00
C LEU A 190 10.89 -2.28 17.31
N GLN A 191 10.37 -1.07 17.57
CA GLN A 191 10.80 0.20 16.96
C GLN A 191 10.62 0.24 15.44
N ILE A 192 9.66 -0.52 14.90
CA ILE A 192 9.34 -0.56 13.47
C ILE A 192 8.05 0.25 13.24
N VAL A 193 8.19 1.38 12.56
CA VAL A 193 7.06 2.22 12.12
C VAL A 193 6.67 1.81 10.69
N HIS A 194 5.38 1.67 10.41
CA HIS A 194 4.87 1.23 9.12
C HIS A 194 5.08 2.28 8.01
N ARG A 195 4.80 3.57 8.28
CA ARG A 195 5.08 4.74 7.40
C ARG A 195 4.27 4.81 6.09
N ASP A 196 3.50 3.79 5.74
CA ASP A 196 2.61 3.77 4.56
C ASP A 196 1.28 3.08 4.83
N LEU A 197 0.69 3.29 6.01
CA LEU A 197 -0.54 2.59 6.35
C LEU A 197 -1.72 3.16 5.55
N LYS A 198 -2.47 2.28 4.89
CA LYS A 198 -3.60 2.58 4.01
C LYS A 198 -4.41 1.30 3.72
N PRO A 199 -5.63 1.39 3.18
CA PRO A 199 -6.49 0.22 2.96
C PRO A 199 -5.85 -0.86 2.08
N GLU A 200 -5.04 -0.50 1.09
CA GLU A 200 -4.36 -1.48 0.20
C GLU A 200 -3.28 -2.29 0.92
N ASN A 201 -2.86 -1.88 2.12
CA ASN A 201 -1.88 -2.57 2.95
C ASN A 201 -2.53 -3.37 4.09
N ILE A 202 -3.85 -3.53 4.09
CA ILE A 202 -4.60 -4.33 5.06
C ILE A 202 -5.35 -5.44 4.30
N MET A 203 -5.03 -6.69 4.62
CA MET A 203 -5.70 -7.86 4.07
C MET A 203 -6.76 -8.38 5.04
N LEU A 204 -7.97 -8.60 4.56
CA LEU A 204 -9.05 -9.25 5.29
C LEU A 204 -9.11 -10.73 4.89
N VAL A 205 -8.75 -11.60 5.82
CA VAL A 205 -8.71 -13.05 5.62
C VAL A 205 -9.92 -13.65 6.33
N GLY A 206 -10.73 -14.42 5.60
CA GLY A 206 -11.82 -15.18 6.22
C GLY A 206 -11.29 -16.09 7.32
N GLY A 207 -11.90 -16.06 8.50
CA GLY A 207 -11.46 -16.92 9.59
C GLY A 207 -11.64 -18.40 9.24
N ARG A 208 -10.77 -19.25 9.77
CA ARG A 208 -10.96 -20.71 9.71
C ARG A 208 -12.16 -21.06 10.59
N ASP A 209 -12.97 -22.02 10.14
CA ASP A 209 -13.97 -22.71 10.96
C ASP A 209 -15.00 -21.81 11.69
N GLY A 210 -15.51 -20.77 11.01
CA GLY A 210 -16.53 -19.88 11.58
C GLY A 210 -15.97 -18.80 12.53
N GLY A 211 -14.65 -18.70 12.68
CA GLY A 211 -14.01 -17.52 13.26
C GLY A 211 -14.25 -16.29 12.38
N GLY A 212 -14.46 -15.12 12.97
CA GLY A 212 -14.68 -13.86 12.26
C GLY A 212 -13.53 -13.46 11.32
N VAL A 213 -13.68 -12.30 10.67
CA VAL A 213 -12.67 -11.75 9.75
C VAL A 213 -11.36 -11.44 10.49
N ARG A 214 -10.24 -11.96 9.98
CA ARG A 214 -8.90 -11.62 10.47
C ARG A 214 -8.28 -10.52 9.63
N ALA A 215 -7.91 -9.40 10.26
CA ALA A 215 -7.17 -8.33 9.60
C ALA A 215 -5.66 -8.55 9.69
N VAL A 216 -4.93 -8.41 8.58
CA VAL A 216 -3.48 -8.59 8.52
C VAL A 216 -2.83 -7.39 7.84
N VAL A 217 -1.95 -6.70 8.57
CA VAL A 217 -1.19 -5.55 8.06
C VAL A 217 0.00 -6.06 7.25
N MET A 218 0.18 -5.55 6.04
CA MET A 218 1.22 -5.95 5.09
C MET A 218 2.22 -4.82 4.85
N ASP A 219 3.39 -5.12 4.28
CA ASP A 219 4.31 -4.09 3.74
C ASP A 219 4.92 -3.10 4.75
N PHE A 220 5.27 -3.56 5.95
CA PHE A 220 5.99 -2.77 6.95
C PHE A 220 7.31 -2.18 6.43
N GLY A 221 7.36 -0.86 6.22
CA GLY A 221 8.58 -0.05 6.27
C GLY A 221 9.61 -0.18 5.13
N LEU A 222 9.62 -1.25 4.34
CA LEU A 222 10.75 -1.62 3.45
C LEU A 222 11.05 -0.63 2.30
N ALA A 223 10.17 0.34 2.04
CA ALA A 223 10.21 1.16 0.82
C ALA A 223 10.42 2.66 1.03
N LYS A 224 10.43 3.16 2.29
CA LYS A 224 10.25 4.61 2.52
C LYS A 224 11.38 5.36 3.23
N GLU A 225 12.31 4.71 3.92
CA GLU A 225 13.46 5.44 4.45
C GLU A 225 14.30 6.09 3.34
N ARG A 226 14.24 5.51 2.13
CA ARG A 226 14.79 6.06 0.87
C ARG A 226 14.26 7.45 0.48
N ARG A 227 13.09 7.87 0.96
CA ARG A 227 12.50 9.18 0.63
C ARG A 227 12.91 10.29 1.61
N ALA A 228 13.38 9.92 2.81
CA ALA A 228 13.68 10.85 3.89
C ALA A 228 14.98 11.64 3.65
N GLU A 229 15.95 11.07 2.94
CA GLU A 229 17.16 11.81 2.52
C GLU A 229 16.89 12.57 1.20
N GLY A 230 16.28 13.75 1.32
CA GLY A 230 16.32 14.81 0.30
C GLY A 230 15.37 14.72 -0.90
N GLN A 231 14.64 13.61 -1.09
CA GLN A 231 13.72 13.47 -2.23
C GLN A 231 12.30 13.99 -1.96
N LEU A 232 11.78 13.89 -0.74
CA LEU A 232 10.45 14.43 -0.41
C LEU A 232 10.37 15.95 -0.66
N ALA A 233 11.45 16.69 -0.34
CA ALA A 233 11.57 18.13 -0.56
C ALA A 233 11.68 18.51 -2.05
N LYS A 234 12.28 17.66 -2.90
CA LYS A 234 12.35 17.87 -4.36
C LYS A 234 11.03 17.51 -5.05
N LEU A 235 10.29 16.53 -4.55
CA LEU A 235 8.99 16.10 -5.07
C LEU A 235 7.89 17.14 -4.79
N THR A 236 7.91 17.79 -3.61
CA THR A 236 7.04 18.94 -3.32
C THR A 236 7.39 20.16 -4.18
N ALA A 237 8.66 20.42 -4.46
CA ALA A 237 9.10 21.52 -5.33
C ALA A 237 8.74 21.34 -6.82
N THR A 238 8.56 20.10 -7.29
CA THR A 238 8.23 19.78 -8.69
C THR A 238 6.76 19.41 -8.91
N GLY A 239 5.95 19.35 -7.84
CA GLY A 239 4.52 19.03 -7.91
C GLY A 239 4.20 17.55 -8.22
N ILE A 240 5.20 16.69 -8.37
CA ILE A 240 5.04 15.26 -8.65
C ILE A 240 5.13 14.51 -7.32
N ILE A 241 4.00 14.13 -6.74
CA ILE A 241 3.96 13.29 -5.54
C ILE A 241 3.84 11.83 -5.97
N LEU A 242 4.87 11.02 -5.71
CA LEU A 242 4.88 9.57 -5.95
C LEU A 242 4.42 8.80 -4.70
N GLY A 243 3.14 8.39 -4.68
CA GLY A 243 2.51 7.57 -3.64
C GLY A 243 1.02 7.87 -3.50
N THR A 244 0.39 7.33 -2.44
CA THR A 244 -0.97 7.70 -2.01
C THR A 244 -0.86 8.75 -0.89
N PRO A 245 -0.78 10.07 -1.18
CA PRO A 245 -0.58 11.10 -0.16
C PRO A 245 -1.74 11.23 0.83
N GLU A 246 -2.89 10.62 0.52
CA GLU A 246 -4.15 10.75 1.24
C GLU A 246 -4.04 10.41 2.74
N PHE A 247 -3.20 9.44 3.09
CA PHE A 247 -3.05 8.92 4.46
C PHE A 247 -1.81 9.43 5.21
N MET A 248 -0.99 10.29 4.59
CA MET A 248 0.25 10.77 5.22
C MET A 248 -0.04 11.69 6.41
N SER A 249 0.70 11.48 7.50
CA SER A 249 0.63 12.35 8.66
C SER A 249 1.23 13.74 8.42
N PRO A 250 0.86 14.77 9.20
CA PRO A 250 1.39 16.13 9.06
C PRO A 250 2.91 16.22 9.23
N GLU A 251 3.50 15.39 10.10
CA GLU A 251 4.94 15.30 10.29
C GLU A 251 5.63 14.63 9.10
N GLN A 252 4.99 13.63 8.49
CA GLN A 252 5.48 12.97 7.27
C GLN A 252 5.46 13.89 6.06
N ILE A 253 4.39 14.69 5.93
CA ILE A 253 4.28 15.78 4.96
C ILE A 253 5.41 16.81 5.11
N ARG A 254 5.76 17.15 6.36
CA ARG A 254 6.82 18.12 6.67
C ARG A 254 8.24 17.52 6.60
N GLY A 255 8.37 16.22 6.33
CA GLY A 255 9.67 15.53 6.35
C GLY A 255 10.32 15.51 7.74
N LYS A 256 9.53 15.56 8.82
CA LYS A 256 10.03 15.41 10.19
C LYS A 256 10.24 13.94 10.52
N GLN A 257 10.97 13.68 11.61
CA GLN A 257 11.11 12.33 12.14
C GLN A 257 9.74 11.73 12.48
N LEU A 258 9.58 10.45 12.17
CA LEU A 258 8.35 9.70 12.36
C LEU A 258 8.50 8.74 13.54
N ASP A 259 7.42 8.58 14.29
CA ASP A 259 7.29 7.57 15.33
C ASP A 259 5.96 6.81 15.16
N ALA A 260 5.64 5.94 16.11
CA ALA A 260 4.41 5.15 16.15
C ALA A 260 3.13 5.98 15.93
N ARG A 261 3.12 7.25 16.35
CA ARG A 261 1.94 8.13 16.31
C ARG A 261 1.64 8.60 14.89
N SER A 262 2.58 8.48 13.96
CA SER A 262 2.34 8.66 12.52
C SER A 262 1.43 7.57 11.95
N ASP A 263 1.63 6.31 12.38
CA ASP A 263 0.77 5.21 11.94
C ASP A 263 -0.63 5.29 12.57
N ILE A 264 -0.73 5.77 13.82
CA ILE A 264 -2.02 6.02 14.49
C ILE A 264 -2.84 7.06 13.73
N TYR A 265 -2.19 8.14 13.26
CA TYR A 265 -2.86 9.16 12.43
C TYR A 265 -3.38 8.56 11.13
N ALA A 266 -2.54 7.80 10.42
CA ALA A 266 -2.94 7.13 9.19
C ALA A 266 -4.10 6.14 9.42
N LEU A 267 -4.07 5.39 10.53
CA LEU A 267 -5.15 4.48 10.90
C LEU A 267 -6.45 5.23 11.24
N GLY A 268 -6.35 6.42 11.83
CA GLY A 268 -7.52 7.30 12.05
C GLY A 268 -8.18 7.71 10.74
N ILE A 269 -7.39 7.99 9.70
CA ILE A 269 -7.90 8.27 8.35
C ILE A 269 -8.56 7.02 7.75
N VAL A 270 -7.89 5.86 7.82
CA VAL A 270 -8.44 4.57 7.36
C VAL A 270 -9.78 4.27 8.05
N ALA A 271 -9.85 4.42 9.37
CA ALA A 271 -11.08 4.19 10.13
C ALA A 271 -12.22 5.13 9.68
N PHE A 272 -11.92 6.41 9.46
CA PHE A 272 -12.90 7.36 8.96
C PHE A 272 -13.43 6.97 7.59
N GLU A 273 -12.55 6.53 6.68
CA GLU A 273 -12.92 6.05 5.36
C GLU A 273 -13.74 4.77 5.42
N MET A 274 -13.33 3.78 6.21
CA MET A 274 -14.08 2.54 6.45
C MET A 274 -15.52 2.84 6.87
N PHE A 275 -15.73 3.82 7.74
CA PHE A 275 -17.07 4.17 8.22
C PHE A 275 -17.84 5.05 7.26
N THR A 276 -17.22 5.94 6.49
CA THR A 276 -17.96 6.97 5.73
C THR A 276 -17.92 6.77 4.21
N GLY A 277 -17.01 5.93 3.71
CA GLY A 277 -16.63 5.83 2.30
C GLY A 277 -15.98 7.11 1.76
N LYS A 278 -15.52 8.01 2.64
CA LYS A 278 -14.93 9.32 2.28
C LYS A 278 -13.69 9.57 3.11
N LEU A 279 -12.76 10.34 2.57
CA LEU A 279 -11.62 10.82 3.35
C LEU A 279 -12.03 11.97 4.29
N PRO A 280 -11.43 12.08 5.49
CA PRO A 280 -11.73 13.12 6.46
C PRO A 280 -11.25 14.51 6.02
N PHE A 281 -10.25 14.59 5.14
CA PHE A 281 -9.71 15.86 4.64
C PHE A 281 -10.02 16.00 3.15
N GLN A 282 -10.66 17.10 2.77
CA GLN A 282 -11.08 17.36 1.39
C GLN A 282 -10.31 18.53 0.78
N GLY A 283 -10.13 18.48 -0.54
CA GLY A 283 -9.50 19.52 -1.34
C GLY A 283 -9.75 19.25 -2.82
N ARG A 284 -9.62 20.28 -3.67
CA ARG A 284 -9.85 20.15 -5.12
C ARG A 284 -8.70 19.45 -5.84
N ASN A 285 -7.56 19.32 -5.18
CA ASN A 285 -6.36 18.64 -5.67
C ASN A 285 -5.50 18.14 -4.50
N ALA A 286 -4.45 17.39 -4.81
CA ALA A 286 -3.56 16.79 -3.81
C ALA A 286 -2.87 17.83 -2.90
N GLN A 287 -2.52 19.01 -3.41
CA GLN A 287 -1.90 20.08 -2.61
C GLN A 287 -2.91 20.64 -1.60
N GLU A 288 -4.15 20.90 -2.00
CA GLU A 288 -5.20 21.38 -1.09
C GLU A 288 -5.51 20.37 0.01
N MET A 289 -5.57 19.07 -0.30
CA MET A 289 -5.75 18.01 0.70
C MET A 289 -4.59 17.97 1.71
N MET A 290 -3.36 18.14 1.23
CA MET A 290 -2.16 18.21 2.09
C MET A 290 -2.21 19.42 3.02
N ILE A 291 -2.62 20.58 2.51
CA ILE A 291 -2.83 21.80 3.31
C ILE A 291 -3.94 21.57 4.35
N ALA A 292 -5.05 20.94 3.97
CA ALA A 292 -6.16 20.63 4.90
C ALA A 292 -5.68 19.73 6.06
N ARG A 293 -4.88 18.71 5.79
CA ARG A 293 -4.24 17.86 6.82
C ARG A 293 -3.31 18.67 7.72
N LEU A 294 -2.49 19.55 7.15
CA LEU A 294 -1.58 20.40 7.92
C LEU A 294 -2.29 21.39 8.84
N ARG A 295 -3.52 21.80 8.48
CA ARG A 295 -4.39 22.69 9.26
C ARG A 295 -5.20 21.96 10.34
N GLY A 296 -5.32 20.62 10.28
CA GLY A 296 -6.01 19.83 11.29
C GLY A 296 -7.53 20.04 11.31
N GLN A 297 -8.18 20.11 10.15
CA GLN A 297 -9.64 20.29 10.04
C GLN A 297 -10.31 19.08 9.37
N PRO A 298 -10.41 17.92 10.05
CA PRO A 298 -11.14 16.78 9.52
C PRO A 298 -12.66 17.05 9.53
N LEU A 299 -13.38 16.44 8.59
CA LEU A 299 -14.83 16.33 8.66
C LEU A 299 -15.27 15.60 9.93
N LYS A 300 -16.45 15.96 10.45
CA LYS A 300 -17.02 15.28 11.63
C LYS A 300 -17.64 13.95 11.22
N LEU A 301 -17.28 12.87 11.90
CA LEU A 301 -17.76 11.52 11.60
C LEU A 301 -19.28 11.46 11.60
N ARG A 302 -19.92 12.00 12.64
CA ARG A 302 -21.36 11.89 12.85
C ARG A 302 -22.20 12.72 11.88
N GLN A 303 -21.58 13.66 11.14
CA GLN A 303 -22.26 14.32 10.02
C GLN A 303 -22.46 13.39 8.83
N LEU A 304 -21.60 12.38 8.66
CA LEU A 304 -21.66 11.40 7.58
C LEU A 304 -22.16 10.02 8.04
N ARG A 305 -21.98 9.69 9.32
CA ARG A 305 -22.41 8.44 9.97
C ARG A 305 -23.09 8.73 11.31
N PRO A 306 -24.36 9.16 11.29
CA PRO A 306 -25.10 9.53 12.51
C PRO A 306 -25.29 8.38 13.50
N ASP A 307 -25.19 7.13 13.03
CA ASP A 307 -25.29 5.90 13.81
C ASP A 307 -24.09 5.65 14.72
N ALA A 308 -22.92 6.24 14.41
CA ALA A 308 -21.72 6.19 15.22
C ALA A 308 -21.88 6.98 16.54
N SER A 309 -21.28 6.46 17.62
CA SER A 309 -21.32 7.13 18.92
C SER A 309 -20.42 8.36 18.95
N GLU A 310 -20.72 9.29 19.86
CA GLU A 310 -19.86 10.46 20.10
C GLU A 310 -18.45 10.07 20.54
N GLY A 311 -18.31 8.97 21.29
CA GLY A 311 -17.01 8.46 21.70
C GLY A 311 -16.15 8.01 20.51
N VAL A 312 -16.74 7.35 19.51
CA VAL A 312 -16.01 6.94 18.29
C VAL A 312 -15.54 8.17 17.53
N GLU A 313 -16.39 9.20 17.38
CA GLU A 313 -15.98 10.46 16.75
C GLU A 313 -14.82 11.13 17.50
N LYS A 314 -14.88 11.20 18.82
CA LYS A 314 -13.79 11.76 19.65
C LYS A 314 -12.50 10.96 19.51
N ALA A 315 -12.60 9.63 19.46
CA ALA A 315 -11.44 8.77 19.30
C ALA A 315 -10.76 9.00 17.94
N LEU A 316 -11.53 9.05 16.85
CA LEU A 316 -10.98 9.37 15.52
C LEU A 316 -10.39 10.78 15.47
N ALA A 317 -11.07 11.77 16.04
CA ALA A 317 -10.58 13.15 16.07
C ALA A 317 -9.23 13.25 16.81
N ARG A 318 -9.08 12.56 17.95
CA ARG A 318 -7.81 12.52 18.70
C ARG A 318 -6.71 11.79 17.93
N ALA A 319 -7.00 10.66 17.29
CA ALA A 319 -6.03 9.95 16.47
C ALA A 319 -5.53 10.82 15.30
N MET A 320 -6.40 11.65 14.74
CA MET A 320 -6.10 12.57 13.63
C MET A 320 -5.65 13.97 14.06
N ASP A 321 -5.21 14.17 15.31
CA ASP A 321 -4.70 15.47 15.73
C ASP A 321 -3.45 15.86 14.91
N SER A 322 -3.34 17.13 14.56
CA SER A 322 -2.20 17.66 13.81
C SER A 322 -0.88 17.57 14.58
N SER A 323 -0.94 17.59 15.91
CA SER A 323 0.18 17.41 16.82
C SER A 323 0.30 15.93 17.22
N PRO A 324 1.44 15.26 16.97
CA PRO A 324 1.67 13.89 17.43
C PRO A 324 1.49 13.72 18.94
N ASP A 325 1.88 14.71 19.74
CA ASP A 325 1.80 14.67 21.21
C ASP A 325 0.36 14.74 21.75
N ALA A 326 -0.60 15.18 20.92
CA ALA A 326 -2.01 15.21 21.29
C ALA A 326 -2.76 13.91 20.94
N ARG A 327 -2.10 12.97 20.24
CA ARG A 327 -2.69 11.69 19.82
C ARG A 327 -2.67 10.67 20.97
N TYR A 328 -2.93 9.42 20.64
CA TYR A 328 -2.69 8.29 21.53
C TYR A 328 -1.21 7.94 21.54
N ASP A 329 -0.68 7.53 22.69
CA ASP A 329 0.73 7.16 22.80
C ASP A 329 1.00 5.81 22.12
N THR A 330 0.00 4.92 22.13
CA THR A 330 0.10 3.59 21.53
C THR A 330 -1.13 3.26 20.69
N ALA A 331 -0.97 2.36 19.72
CA ALA A 331 -2.07 1.85 18.91
C ALA A 331 -3.12 1.09 19.76
N LEU A 332 -2.71 0.45 20.86
CA LEU A 332 -3.63 -0.20 21.79
C LEU A 332 -4.55 0.80 22.50
N GLN A 333 -4.02 1.92 23.00
CA GLN A 333 -4.86 2.97 23.61
C GLN A 333 -5.90 3.51 22.62
N PHE A 334 -5.55 3.62 21.33
CA PHE A 334 -6.51 3.99 20.30
C PHE A 334 -7.60 2.92 20.12
N ALA A 335 -7.25 1.64 20.09
CA ALA A 335 -8.22 0.54 20.00
C ALA A 335 -9.16 0.47 21.22
N GLU A 336 -8.63 0.67 22.42
CA GLU A 336 -9.42 0.73 23.66
C GLU A 336 -10.43 1.87 23.60
N ALA A 337 -10.01 3.07 23.15
CA ALA A 337 -10.89 4.22 23.02
C ALA A 337 -12.02 3.97 22.02
N LEU A 338 -11.76 3.30 20.89
CA LEU A 338 -12.79 2.90 19.93
C LEU A 338 -13.78 1.91 20.54
N THR A 339 -13.28 0.89 21.24
CA THR A 339 -14.09 -0.20 21.81
C THR A 339 -15.01 0.30 22.93
N ALA A 340 -14.45 0.99 23.93
CA ALA A 340 -15.22 1.52 25.07
C ALA A 340 -16.32 2.49 24.61
N SER A 341 -16.05 3.24 23.55
CA SER A 341 -17.00 4.19 22.96
C SER A 341 -18.17 3.52 22.24
N ASN A 342 -17.98 2.31 21.72
CA ASN A 342 -19.03 1.54 21.04
C ASN A 342 -20.00 0.91 22.06
N GLU A 343 -19.45 0.30 23.11
CA GLU A 343 -20.23 -0.33 24.18
C GLU A 343 -21.07 0.70 24.96
N GLY A 344 -20.50 1.87 25.26
CA GLY A 344 -21.23 2.96 25.91
C GLY A 344 -22.41 3.50 25.08
N GLY A 345 -22.26 3.55 23.75
CA GLY A 345 -23.34 3.96 22.84
C GLY A 345 -24.42 2.90 22.66
N PHE A 346 -24.08 1.62 22.76
CA PHE A 346 -25.06 0.53 22.74
C PHE A 346 -25.93 0.54 24.00
N LEU A 347 -25.31 0.69 25.18
CA LEU A 347 -26.03 0.76 26.45
C LEU A 347 -26.91 2.01 26.56
N SER A 348 -26.50 3.14 25.98
CA SER A 348 -27.35 4.35 25.95
C SER A 348 -28.59 4.16 25.07
N LYS A 349 -28.45 3.56 23.88
CA LYS A 349 -29.56 3.25 22.96
C LYS A 349 -30.57 2.28 23.58
N ILE A 350 -30.12 1.30 24.37
CA ILE A 350 -31.01 0.39 25.11
C ILE A 350 -31.80 1.14 26.19
N LYS A 351 -31.14 2.03 26.95
CA LYS A 351 -31.82 2.83 27.99
C LYS A 351 -32.86 3.80 27.41
N GLU A 352 -32.64 4.34 26.23
CA GLU A 352 -33.60 5.21 25.54
C GLU A 352 -34.82 4.45 24.99
N ARG A 353 -34.69 3.17 24.62
CA ARG A 353 -35.81 2.33 24.17
C ARG A 353 -36.65 1.73 25.32
N LEU A 354 -36.12 1.76 26.54
CA LEU A 354 -36.79 1.27 27.75
C LEU A 354 -37.45 2.39 28.58
N LYS A 355 -37.37 3.64 28.10
CA LYS A 355 -38.17 4.78 28.56
C LYS A 355 -39.28 5.04 27.55
#